data_AF-A0A6L6B8V1-F1
#
_entry.id   AF-A0A6L6B8V1-F1
#
_cell.length_a   1.000
_cell.length_b   1.000
_cell.length_c   1.000
_cell.angle_alpha   90.00
_cell.angle_beta   90.00
_cell.angle_gamma   90.00
#
_symmetry.space_group_name_H-M   'P 1'
#
loop_
_entity.id
_entity.type
_entity.pdbx_description
1 polymer ?
#
loop_
_entity_poly.entity_id
_entity_poly.type
_entity_poly.pdbx_seq_one_letter_code
_entity_poly.pdbx_strand_id
1 'polypeptide(L)' 'KLDRVDADYVKERSGYSIGGVSPLGWVSQPEITLIDEALNDYDVVWAAAGHPHAVYPTSFAELARITSATPMIVGD' A
#
# COMPACT_ATOMS: atom_id res chain seq x y z
N LYS A 1 19.25 -5.64 -3.19
CA LYS A 1 18.92 -5.77 -1.75
C LYS A 1 18.04 -4.57 -1.39
N LEU A 2 16.94 -4.78 -0.66
CA LEU A 2 16.02 -3.73 -0.23
C LEU A 2 16.10 -3.61 1.29
N ASP A 3 15.96 -2.39 1.81
CA ASP A 3 15.95 -2.07 3.24
C ASP A 3 14.69 -1.25 3.58
N ARG A 4 14.26 -1.28 4.85
CA ARG A 4 13.15 -0.44 5.32
C ARG A 4 13.62 1.01 5.39
N VAL A 5 12.78 1.91 4.88
CA VAL A 5 13.00 3.36 4.92
C VAL A 5 12.59 3.95 6.27
N ASP A 6 13.10 5.14 6.58
CA ASP A 6 12.72 5.90 7.78
C ASP A 6 11.42 6.71 7.60
N ALA A 7 10.98 7.36 8.69
CA ALA A 7 9.73 8.12 8.72
C ALA A 7 9.74 9.37 7.84
N ASP A 8 10.89 10.03 7.74
CA ASP A 8 11.02 11.27 6.95
C ASP A 8 10.90 10.93 5.46
N TYR A 9 11.55 9.86 5.02
CA TYR A 9 11.43 9.35 3.65
C TYR A 9 9.99 8.96 3.30
N VAL A 10 9.31 8.24 4.20
CA VAL A 10 7.89 7.88 4.00
C VAL A 10 7.04 9.13 3.82
N LYS A 11 7.23 10.14 4.67
CA LYS A 11 6.46 11.39 4.62
C LYS A 11 6.74 12.17 3.34
N GLU A 12 8.00 12.27 2.94
CA GLU A 12 8.43 12.99 1.73
C GLU A 12 7.89 12.34 0.46
N ARG A 13 7.97 11.01 0.34
CA ARG A 13 7.58 10.30 -0.89
C ARG A 13 6.08 10.05 -1.00
N SER A 14 5.43 9.71 0.10
CA SER A 14 4.00 9.38 0.09
C SER A 14 3.10 10.57 0.41
N GLY A 15 3.59 11.56 1.16
CA GLY A 15 2.76 12.62 1.75
C GLY A 15 2.06 12.22 3.05
N TYR A 16 2.03 10.92 3.38
CA TYR A 16 1.40 10.38 4.57
C TYR A 16 2.41 10.13 5.70
N SER A 17 1.91 10.15 6.93
CA SER A 17 2.71 9.78 8.09
C SER A 17 2.63 8.27 8.34
N ILE A 18 3.67 7.68 8.94
CA ILE A 18 3.67 6.27 9.37
C ILE A 18 2.41 5.98 10.20
N GLY A 19 1.81 4.81 9.98
CA GLY A 19 0.57 4.37 10.63
C GLY A 19 -0.70 4.73 9.86
N GLY A 20 -0.61 5.55 8.81
CA GLY A 20 -1.76 5.90 7.96
C GLY A 20 -1.42 6.00 6.47
N VAL A 21 -0.33 5.37 6.02
CA VAL A 21 0.12 5.45 4.62
C VAL A 21 -0.87 4.76 3.70
N SER A 22 -1.63 5.54 2.94
CA SER A 22 -2.55 5.00 1.93
C SER A 22 -1.76 4.34 0.80
N PRO A 23 -2.25 3.25 0.20
CA PRO A 23 -1.67 2.70 -1.04
C PRO A 23 -1.89 3.61 -2.26
N LEU A 24 -2.66 4.71 -2.11
CA LEU A 24 -3.05 5.61 -3.17
C LEU A 24 -2.74 7.07 -2.84
N GLY A 25 -2.63 7.89 -3.90
CA GLY A 25 -2.48 9.34 -3.77
C GLY A 25 -1.12 9.77 -3.23
N TRP A 26 -0.07 8.98 -3.47
CA TRP A 26 1.29 9.38 -3.13
C TRP A 26 1.71 10.62 -3.92
N VAL A 27 2.46 11.52 -3.26
CA VAL A 27 3.00 12.71 -3.92
C VAL A 27 4.06 12.38 -4.96
N SER A 28 4.76 11.25 -4.79
CA SER A 28 5.69 10.68 -5.76
C SER A 28 5.22 9.28 -6.17
N GLN A 29 5.21 9.00 -7.48
CA GLN A 29 4.88 7.64 -7.96
C GLN A 29 6.04 6.68 -7.72
N PRO A 30 5.82 5.53 -7.06
CA PRO A 30 6.82 4.48 -6.96
C PRO A 30 7.04 3.81 -8.31
N GLU A 31 8.28 3.40 -8.60
CA GLU A 31 8.61 2.64 -9.83
C GLU A 31 8.04 1.21 -9.78
N ILE A 32 7.99 0.63 -8.57
CA ILE A 32 7.53 -0.73 -8.34
C ILE A 32 6.53 -0.69 -7.19
N THR A 33 5.33 -1.19 -7.44
CA THR A 33 4.31 -1.45 -6.42
C THR A 33 3.99 -2.93 -6.43
N LEU A 34 4.06 -3.57 -5.27
CA LEU A 34 3.77 -4.99 -5.10
C LEU A 34 2.53 -5.13 -4.22
N ILE A 35 1.70 -6.12 -4.53
CA ILE A 35 0.58 -6.54 -3.69
C ILE A 35 0.76 -8.02 -3.36
N ASP A 36 0.62 -8.36 -2.08
CA ASP A 36 0.79 -9.74 -1.62
C ASP A 36 -0.38 -10.60 -2.10
N GLU A 37 -0.07 -11.72 -2.74
CA GLU A 37 -1.05 -12.69 -3.25
C GLU A 37 -1.94 -13.26 -2.14
N ALA A 38 -1.44 -13.35 -0.90
CA ALA A 38 -2.22 -13.83 0.24
C ALA A 38 -3.47 -12.98 0.54
N LEU A 39 -3.49 -11.71 0.11
CA LEU A 39 -4.66 -10.85 0.25
C LEU A 39 -5.86 -11.32 -0.60
N ASN A 40 -5.62 -12.13 -1.64
CA ASN A 40 -6.66 -12.66 -2.51
C ASN A 40 -7.51 -13.78 -1.86
N ASP A 41 -7.09 -14.29 -0.69
CA ASP A 41 -7.86 -15.28 0.08
C ASP A 41 -9.08 -14.67 0.79
N TYR A 42 -9.20 -13.33 0.77
CA TYR A 42 -10.26 -12.58 1.45
C TYR A 42 -11.14 -11.83 0.45
N ASP A 43 -12.47 -11.94 0.62
CA ASP A 43 -13.43 -11.18 -0.19
C ASP A 43 -13.27 -9.66 -0.01
N VAL A 44 -12.89 -9.24 1.20
CA VAL A 44 -12.70 -7.83 1.57
C VAL A 44 -11.37 -7.65 2.27
N VAL A 45 -10.59 -6.69 1.79
CA VAL A 45 -9.36 -6.19 2.43
C VAL A 45 -9.54 -4.75 2.86
N TRP A 46 -8.85 -4.35 3.92
CA TRP A 46 -8.93 -2.99 4.48
C TRP A 46 -7.62 -2.25 4.29
N ALA A 47 -7.65 -1.20 3.48
CA ALA A 47 -6.49 -0.35 3.20
C ALA A 47 -6.56 0.95 4.01
N ALA A 48 -5.39 1.51 4.36
CA ALA A 48 -5.31 2.80 5.05
C ALA A 48 -5.83 3.93 4.15
N ALA A 49 -6.58 4.87 4.73
CA ALA A 49 -7.19 5.99 4.00
C ALA A 49 -6.43 7.32 4.16
N GLY A 50 -5.14 7.28 4.50
CA GLY A 50 -4.32 8.48 4.67
C GLY A 50 -4.28 9.07 6.09
N HIS A 51 -4.93 8.41 7.06
CA HIS A 51 -4.99 8.85 8.46
C HIS A 51 -4.87 7.64 9.40
N PRO A 52 -4.21 7.76 10.58
CA PRO A 52 -4.02 6.63 11.52
C PRO A 52 -5.30 5.95 12.05
N HIS A 53 -6.45 6.59 11.86
CA HIS A 53 -7.75 6.11 12.32
C HIS A 53 -8.78 5.99 11.18
N ALA A 54 -8.33 5.98 9.92
CA ALA A 54 -9.20 5.85 8.76
C ALA A 54 -8.71 4.73 7.84
N VAL A 55 -9.63 3.83 7.52
CA VAL A 55 -9.45 2.72 6.59
C VAL A 55 -10.66 2.64 5.67
N TYR A 56 -10.50 2.03 4.51
CA TYR A 56 -11.59 1.76 3.58
C TYR A 56 -11.58 0.29 3.13
N PRO A 57 -12.77 -0.31 2.91
CA PRO A 57 -12.87 -1.66 2.38
C PRO A 57 -12.65 -1.63 0.86
N THR A 58 -12.00 -2.66 0.33
CA THR A 58 -11.85 -2.90 -1.11
C THR A 58 -11.64 -4.41 -1.33
N SER A 59 -11.52 -4.85 -2.58
CA SER A 59 -11.12 -6.23 -2.91
C SER A 59 -9.68 -6.27 -3.39
N PHE A 60 -9.05 -7.45 -3.35
CA PHE A 60 -7.72 -7.66 -3.93
C PHE A 60 -7.64 -7.18 -5.39
N ALA A 61 -8.61 -7.60 -6.22
CA ALA A 61 -8.65 -7.26 -7.64
C ALA A 61 -8.83 -5.75 -7.88
N GLU A 62 -9.66 -5.09 -7.07
CA GLU A 62 -9.83 -3.64 -7.17
C GLU A 62 -8.56 -2.92 -6.75
N LEU A 63 -7.97 -3.29 -5.61
CA LEU A 63 -6.76 -2.67 -5.09
C LEU A 63 -5.60 -2.79 -6.09
N ALA A 64 -5.35 -4.00 -6.61
CA ALA A 64 -4.32 -4.23 -7.62
C ALA A 64 -4.52 -3.35 -8.87
N ARG A 65 -5.76 -3.21 -9.34
CA ARG A 65 -6.10 -2.40 -10.52
C ARG A 65 -5.87 -0.91 -10.28
N ILE A 66 -6.28 -0.38 -9.13
CA ILE A 66 -6.19 1.07 -8.86
C ILE A 66 -4.79 1.53 -8.45
N THR A 67 -3.96 0.63 -7.93
CA THR A 67 -2.55 0.91 -7.61
C THR A 67 -1.59 0.54 -8.73
N SER A 68 -2.07 -0.12 -9.80
CA SER A 68 -1.23 -0.77 -10.81
C SER A 68 -0.16 -1.70 -10.18
N ALA A 69 -0.52 -2.36 -9.08
CA ALA A 69 0.41 -3.21 -8.37
C ALA A 69 0.57 -4.57 -9.06
N THR A 70 1.78 -5.11 -9.00
CA THR A 70 2.08 -6.46 -9.47
C THR A 70 1.85 -7.45 -8.32
N PRO A 71 0.97 -8.46 -8.49
CA PRO A 71 0.84 -9.56 -7.54
C PRO A 71 2.16 -10.31 -7.38
N MET A 72 2.56 -10.58 -6.14
CA MET A 72 3.74 -11.35 -5.82
C MET A 72 3.62 -11.93 -4.41
N ILE A 73 4.22 -13.09 -4.16
CA ILE A 73 4.42 -13.60 -2.79
C ILE A 73 5.47 -12.70 -2.11
N VAL A 74 5.09 -12.01 -1.03
CA VAL A 74 5.96 -11.08 -0.30
C VAL A 74 6.27 -11.62 1.08
N GLY A 75 7.42 -12.27 1.23
CA GLY A 75 7.83 -12.93 2.47
C GLY A 75 7.81 -14.45 2.37
N ASP A 76 8.12 -15.12 3.48
CA ASP A 76 8.07 -16.58 3.63
C ASP A 76 6.90 -16.98 4.52
#